data_AF-A0A1D6EZY4-F1
#
_entry.id   AF-A0A1D6EZY4-F1
#
_cell.length_a   1.000
_cell.length_b   1.000
_cell.length_c   1.000
_cell.angle_alpha   90.00
_cell.angle_beta   90.00
_cell.angle_gamma   90.00
#
_symmetry.space_group_name_H-M   'P 1'
#
loop_
_entity.id
_entity.type
_entity.pdbx_description
1 polymer ?
#
loop_
_entity_poly.entity_id
_entity_poly.type
_entity_poly.pdbx_seq_one_letter_code
_entity_poly.pdbx_strand_id
1 'polypeptide(L)' 'MQRGVLKVCLRTTDSTVNTSEIAKAYGGGGKRSSSSFTLRMDEFNIWTSVNS' A
#
# COMPACT_ATOMS: atom_id res chain seq x y z
N MET A 1 12.52 3.04 14.22
CA MET A 1 11.37 3.10 13.28
C MET A 1 11.70 4.15 12.24
N GLN A 2 11.76 3.80 10.95
CA GLN A 2 12.04 4.77 9.88
C GLN A 2 10.92 5.84 9.92
N ARG A 3 11.24 6.99 10.51
CA ARG A 3 10.32 8.11 10.72
C ARG A 3 10.02 8.72 9.34
N GLY A 4 8.87 8.41 8.78
CA GLY A 4 8.37 9.07 7.56
C GLY A 4 7.84 8.15 6.47
N VAL A 5 7.91 6.84 6.62
CA VAL A 5 7.40 5.89 5.61
C VAL A 5 6.47 4.85 6.21
N LEU A 6 5.29 4.74 5.64
CA LEU A 6 4.26 3.76 5.95
C LEU A 6 4.37 2.61 4.96
N LYS A 7 4.74 1.43 5.44
CA LYS A 7 4.71 0.22 4.61
C LYS A 7 3.31 -0.38 4.65
N VAL A 8 2.68 -0.49 3.48
CA VAL A 8 1.35 -1.09 3.31
C VAL A 8 1.52 -2.48 2.72
N CYS A 9 0.98 -3.48 3.40
CA CYS A 9 1.02 -4.88 2.98
C CYS A 9 -0.39 -5.30 2.56
N LEU A 10 -0.56 -5.69 1.30
CA LEU A 10 -1.81 -6.15 0.74
C LEU A 10 -1.82 -7.68 0.69
N ARG A 11 -2.85 -8.28 1.28
CA ARG A 11 -3.10 -9.73 1.21
C ARG A 11 -4.51 -9.96 0.72
N THR A 12 -4.66 -10.91 -0.18
CA THR A 12 -5.97 -11.40 -0.59
C THR A 12 -5.96 -12.91 -0.70
N THR A 13 -7.06 -13.53 -0.32
CA THR A 13 -7.35 -14.95 -0.55
C THR A 13 -8.16 -15.16 -1.82
N ASP A 14 -8.78 -14.11 -2.36
CA ASP A 14 -9.51 -14.17 -3.61
C ASP A 14 -8.56 -14.25 -4.80
N SER A 15 -8.88 -15.15 -5.72
CA SER A 15 -8.14 -15.33 -6.97
C SER A 15 -8.43 -14.23 -7.99
N THR A 16 -9.50 -13.45 -7.79
CA THR A 16 -9.93 -12.40 -8.72
C THR A 16 -9.11 -11.13 -8.58
N VAL A 17 -8.82 -10.71 -7.34
CA VAL A 17 -8.09 -9.47 -7.06
C VAL A 17 -6.58 -9.71 -7.20
N ASN A 18 -5.94 -8.95 -8.09
CA ASN A 18 -4.49 -8.96 -8.22
C ASN A 18 -3.87 -7.85 -7.38
N THR A 19 -3.48 -8.15 -6.14
CA THR A 19 -2.89 -7.13 -5.25
C THR A 19 -1.55 -6.61 -5.75
N SER A 20 -0.87 -7.34 -6.64
CA SER A 20 0.40 -6.89 -7.23
C SER A 20 0.22 -5.69 -8.18
N GLU A 21 -0.92 -5.57 -8.86
CA GLU A 21 -1.20 -4.43 -9.74
C GLU A 21 -1.40 -3.15 -8.93
N ILE A 22 -2.13 -3.26 -7.82
CA ILE A 22 -2.32 -2.16 -6.88
C ILE A 22 -0.96 -1.71 -6.34
N ALA A 23 -0.13 -2.64 -5.84
CA ALA A 23 1.18 -2.30 -5.32
C ALA A 23 2.08 -1.64 -6.38
N LYS A 24 2.04 -2.10 -7.65
CA LYS A 24 2.81 -1.49 -8.75
C LYS A 24 2.39 -0.06 -9.05
N ALA A 25 1.09 0.25 -9.02
CA ALA A 25 0.59 1.61 -9.25
C ALA A 25 1.17 2.61 -8.23
N TYR A 26 1.48 2.16 -7.02
CA TYR A 26 2.11 2.96 -5.96
C TYR A 26 3.63 2.75 -5.87
N GLY A 27 4.29 2.27 -6.93
CA GLY A 27 5.75 2.08 -6.98
C GLY A 27 6.29 0.91 -6.15
N GLY A 28 5.41 0.04 -5.65
CA GLY A 28 5.74 -1.21 -4.97
C GLY A 28 5.65 -2.42 -5.88
N GLY A 29 5.43 -3.60 -5.29
CA GLY A 29 5.32 -4.84 -6.05
C GLY A 29 5.03 -6.07 -5.19
N GLY A 30 4.92 -7.22 -5.84
CA GLY A 30 4.71 -8.50 -5.16
C GLY A 30 4.02 -9.54 -6.05
N LYS A 31 3.42 -10.54 -5.39
CA LYS A 31 2.65 -11.62 -6.01
C LYS A 31 1.17 -11.27 -6.04
N ARG A 32 0.39 -11.97 -6.90
CA ARG A 32 -1.05 -11.74 -7.08
C ARG A 32 -1.85 -11.72 -5.77
N SER A 33 -1.47 -12.55 -4.80
CA SER A 33 -2.14 -12.69 -3.51
C SER A 33 -1.44 -11.97 -2.35
N SER A 34 -0.22 -11.48 -2.55
CA SER A 34 0.61 -10.90 -1.49
C SER A 34 1.58 -9.89 -2.08
N SER A 35 1.33 -8.61 -1.83
CA SER A 35 2.14 -7.50 -2.32
C SER A 35 2.33 -6.43 -1.26
N SER A 36 3.25 -5.51 -1.50
CA SER A 36 3.46 -4.37 -0.61
C SER A 36 3.97 -3.16 -1.37
N PHE A 37 3.63 -1.99 -0.86
CA PHE A 37 4.16 -0.72 -1.32
C PHE A 37 4.43 0.17 -0.11
N THR A 38 5.14 1.28 -0.34
CA THR A 38 5.54 2.20 0.70
C THR A 38 5.01 3.58 0.36
N LEU A 39 4.28 4.19 1.28
CA LEU A 39 3.80 5.56 1.18
C LEU A 39 4.59 6.46 2.11
N ARG A 40 4.63 7.75 1.82
CA ARG A 40 5.13 8.72 2.77
C ARG A 40 4.06 9.01 3.83
N MET A 41 4.49 9.06 5.08
CA MET A 41 3.58 9.19 6.23
C MET A 41 2.93 10.58 6.31
N ASP A 42 3.62 11.61 5.83
CA ASP A 42 3.11 12.98 5.70
C ASP A 42 1.91 13.05 4.75
N GLU A 43 2.03 12.49 3.54
CA GLU A 43 0.95 12.41 2.56
C GLU A 43 -0.26 11.65 3.12
N PHE A 44 -0.02 10.53 3.81
CA PHE A 44 -1.07 9.74 4.45
C PHE A 44 -1.79 10.54 5.55
N ASN A 45 -1.06 11.24 6.41
CA ASN A 45 -1.62 12.04 7.50
C ASN A 45 -2.45 13.22 6.98
N ILE A 46 -2.01 13.88 5.91
CA ILE A 46 -2.78 14.97 5.26
C ILE A 46 -4.09 14.41 4.72
N TRP A 47 -4.02 13.29 3.99
CA TRP A 47 -5.21 12.67 3.41
C TRP A 47 -6.20 12.22 4.49
N THR A 48 -5.73 11.56 5.55
CA THR A 48 -6.60 11.13 6.67
C THR A 48 -7.19 12.31 7.44
N SER A 49 -6.47 13.42 7.58
CA SER A 49 -7.01 14.63 8.22
C SER A 49 -8.17 15.28 7.46
N VAL A 50 -8.29 15.04 6.15
CA VAL A 50 -9.37 15.59 5.30
C VAL A 50 -10.52 14.59 5.15
N ASN A 51 -10.25 13.29 5.26
CA ASN A 51 -11.21 12.20 5.01
C ASN A 51 -11.60 11.42 6.28
N SER A 52 -11.39 12.01 7.47
CA SER A 52 -11.72 11.41 8.77
C SER A 52 -13.22 11.38 9.06
#